data_AF-A0A3B9V4C4-F1
#
_entry.id   AF-A0A3B9V4C4-F1
#
_cell.length_a   1.000
_cell.length_b   1.000
_cell.length_c   1.000
_cell.angle_alpha   90.00
_cell.angle_beta   90.00
_cell.angle_gamma   90.00
#
_symmetry.space_group_name_H-M   'P 1'
#
loop_
_entity.id
_entity.type
_entity.pdbx_description
1 polymer ?
#
loop_
_entity_poly.entity_id
_entity_poly.type
_entity_poly.pdbx_seq_one_letter_code
_entity_poly.pdbx_strand_id
1 'polypeptide(L)'
;RFKRATDGDNADDYNEMVDSNPIEAEHPMVTVHPETGEKTLFTNQEFAKSIVGLTPKESKFLLEYLWEHCIRPEFIVRFRWKEGSIAFWDNRTTQHQAVRDVFDTEFDREFYRVTLNGTIPVGVDGRLSKKLSGDSIKAI
;
A
#
# COMPACT_ATOMS: atom_id res chain seq x y z
N ARG A 1 -5.14 5.25 -6.48
CA ARG A 1 -4.99 6.60 -7.08
C ARG A 1 -4.22 7.36 -6.03
N PHE A 2 -2.97 7.71 -6.29
CA PHE A 2 -2.19 8.51 -5.34
C PHE A 2 -3.03 9.74 -4.97
N LYS A 3 -3.08 10.09 -3.67
CA LYS A 3 -3.82 11.28 -3.24
C LYS A 3 -3.14 12.47 -3.89
N ARG A 4 -3.96 13.33 -4.52
CA ARG A 4 -3.46 14.58 -5.08
C ARG A 4 -2.85 15.41 -3.97
N ALA A 5 -1.70 16.01 -4.22
CA ALA A 5 -1.20 17.06 -3.34
C ALA A 5 -2.22 18.22 -3.41
N THR A 6 -2.70 18.66 -2.25
CA THR A 6 -3.66 19.76 -2.14
C THR A 6 -2.97 21.08 -1.81
N ASP A 7 -1.76 21.03 -1.26
CA ASP A 7 -1.03 22.18 -0.71
C ASP A 7 0.48 22.04 -0.96
N GLY A 8 1.18 23.17 -1.14
CA GLY A 8 2.63 23.26 -1.39
C GLY A 8 2.97 23.77 -2.79
N ASP A 9 4.09 24.51 -2.93
CA ASP A 9 4.47 25.24 -4.16
C ASP A 9 4.62 24.34 -5.41
N ASN A 10 4.83 23.04 -5.23
CA ASN A 10 5.01 22.07 -6.31
C ASN A 10 3.85 21.04 -6.40
N ALA A 11 2.70 21.34 -5.80
CA ALA A 11 1.57 20.41 -5.75
C ALA A 11 1.04 20.06 -7.16
N ASP A 12 0.97 21.05 -8.06
CA ASP A 12 0.53 20.86 -9.44
C ASP A 12 1.54 20.03 -10.24
N ASP A 13 2.82 20.35 -10.17
CA ASP A 13 3.90 19.58 -10.81
C ASP A 13 3.92 18.12 -10.34
N TYR A 14 3.72 17.89 -9.03
CA TYR A 14 3.61 16.53 -8.48
C TYR A 14 2.38 15.80 -9.01
N ASN A 15 1.22 16.47 -9.06
CA ASN A 15 0.00 15.89 -9.57
C ASN A 15 0.11 15.55 -11.07
N GLU A 16 0.71 16.45 -11.87
CA GLU A 16 1.00 16.23 -13.28
C GLU A 16 1.99 15.07 -13.48
N MET A 17 3.06 15.00 -12.69
CA MET A 17 4.00 13.90 -12.71
C MET A 17 3.30 12.56 -12.45
N VAL A 18 2.44 12.50 -11.42
CA VAL A 18 1.65 11.30 -11.10
C VAL A 18 0.68 10.94 -12.22
N ASP A 19 -0.02 11.93 -12.78
CA ASP A 19 -1.00 11.72 -13.84
C ASP A 19 -0.31 11.30 -15.17
N SER A 20 0.93 11.74 -15.42
CA SER A 20 1.71 11.41 -16.61
C SER A 20 2.25 9.97 -16.66
N ASN A 21 2.35 9.30 -15.50
CA ASN A 21 2.89 7.95 -15.39
C ASN A 21 2.00 7.07 -14.50
N PRO A 22 0.80 6.68 -14.98
CA PRO A 22 -0.07 5.80 -14.22
C PRO A 22 0.60 4.43 -14.07
N ILE A 23 1.00 4.10 -12.84
CA ILE A 23 1.59 2.81 -12.51
C ILE A 23 0.45 1.83 -12.22
N GLU A 24 0.26 0.86 -13.11
CA GLU A 24 -0.70 -0.22 -12.93
C GLU A 24 -0.02 -1.58 -13.02
N ALA A 25 -0.40 -2.48 -12.12
CA ALA A 25 0.10 -3.84 -12.10
C ALA A 25 -0.97 -4.80 -11.59
N GLU A 26 -0.94 -6.02 -12.09
CA GLU A 26 -1.68 -7.15 -11.58
C GLU A 26 -0.82 -7.90 -10.58
N HIS A 27 -1.29 -8.00 -9.34
CA HIS A 27 -0.62 -8.75 -8.27
C HIS A 27 -1.46 -9.97 -7.86
N PRO A 28 -0.83 -11.07 -7.44
CA PRO A 28 -1.53 -12.16 -6.77
C PRO A 28 -2.25 -11.64 -5.51
N MET A 29 -3.51 -12.02 -5.31
CA MET A 29 -4.25 -11.70 -4.08
C MET A 29 -3.66 -12.39 -2.84
N VAL A 30 -3.00 -13.54 -3.04
CA VAL A 30 -2.26 -14.24 -2.00
C VAL A 30 -0.83 -14.42 -2.49
N THR A 31 0.12 -13.83 -1.79
CA THR A 31 1.55 -13.91 -2.10
C THR A 31 2.24 -14.89 -1.16
N VAL A 32 3.34 -15.48 -1.61
CA VAL A 32 4.23 -16.30 -0.78
C VAL A 32 5.41 -15.44 -0.35
N HIS A 33 5.61 -15.32 0.95
CA HIS A 33 6.71 -14.57 1.52
C HIS A 33 8.05 -15.25 1.14
N PRO A 34 8.99 -14.54 0.48
CA PRO A 34 10.16 -15.17 -0.13
C PRO A 34 11.15 -15.77 0.88
N GLU A 35 11.12 -15.31 2.13
CA GLU A 35 12.04 -15.77 3.18
C GLU A 35 11.39 -16.78 4.14
N THR A 36 10.10 -16.64 4.44
CA THR A 36 9.41 -17.49 5.43
C THR A 36 8.53 -18.56 4.79
N GLY A 37 8.17 -18.41 3.51
CA GLY A 37 7.22 -19.28 2.82
C GLY A 37 5.76 -19.12 3.24
N GLU A 38 5.48 -18.19 4.17
CA GLU A 38 4.12 -17.92 4.64
C GLU A 38 3.27 -17.28 3.54
N LYS A 39 1.96 -17.49 3.62
CA LYS A 39 1.00 -16.92 2.70
C LYS A 39 0.44 -15.63 3.28
N THR A 40 0.46 -14.56 2.49
CA THR A 40 -0.05 -13.25 2.91
C THR A 40 -1.19 -12.81 2.00
N LEU A 41 -2.24 -12.26 2.59
CA LEU A 41 -3.30 -11.57 1.87
C LEU A 41 -2.79 -10.22 1.37
N PHE A 42 -2.47 -10.14 0.08
CA PHE A 42 -1.81 -9.01 -0.56
C PHE A 42 -2.81 -8.10 -1.28
N THR A 43 -3.74 -7.53 -0.50
CA THR A 43 -4.76 -6.59 -1.00
C THR A 43 -4.85 -5.38 -0.09
N ASN A 44 -4.39 -4.23 -0.58
CA ASN A 44 -4.48 -2.96 0.14
C ASN A 44 -5.63 -2.12 -0.41
N GLN A 45 -6.51 -1.65 0.47
CA GLN A 45 -7.70 -0.87 0.13
C GLN A 45 -7.40 0.44 -0.63
N GLU A 46 -6.25 1.08 -0.40
CA GLU A 46 -5.89 2.32 -1.10
C GLU A 46 -5.49 2.07 -2.57
N PHE A 47 -4.99 0.87 -2.89
CA PHE A 47 -4.39 0.56 -4.20
C PHE A 47 -5.21 -0.43 -5.04
N ALA A 48 -5.73 -1.50 -4.45
CA ALA A 48 -6.47 -2.54 -5.17
C ALA A 48 -7.76 -1.97 -5.79
N LYS A 49 -7.95 -2.22 -7.09
CA LYS A 49 -9.07 -1.68 -7.88
C LYS A 49 -10.12 -2.71 -8.22
N SER A 50 -9.67 -3.89 -8.61
CA SER A 50 -10.54 -4.98 -9.01
C SER A 50 -9.81 -6.32 -8.87
N ILE A 51 -10.57 -7.40 -8.90
CA ILE A 51 -10.08 -8.77 -8.99
C ILE A 51 -10.24 -9.21 -10.44
N VAL A 52 -9.13 -9.62 -11.06
CA VAL A 52 -9.10 -10.07 -12.46
C VAL A 52 -10.06 -11.24 -12.66
N GLY A 53 -10.86 -11.17 -13.72
CA GLY A 53 -11.81 -12.23 -14.11
C GLY A 53 -13.17 -12.18 -13.40
N LEU A 54 -13.38 -11.24 -12.48
CA LEU A 54 -14.68 -11.03 -11.82
C LEU A 54 -15.43 -9.83 -12.39
N THR A 55 -16.76 -9.85 -12.28
CA THR A 55 -17.55 -8.65 -12.55
C THR A 55 -17.26 -7.55 -11.52
N PRO A 56 -17.53 -6.27 -11.83
CA PRO A 56 -17.32 -5.18 -10.87
C PRO A 56 -18.05 -5.39 -9.54
N LYS A 57 -19.26 -5.97 -9.58
CA LYS A 57 -20.06 -6.23 -8.37
C LYS A 57 -19.44 -7.32 -7.50
N GLU A 58 -19.02 -8.44 -8.10
CA GLU A 58 -18.36 -9.54 -7.38
C GLU A 58 -17.02 -9.11 -6.80
N SER A 59 -16.22 -8.41 -7.62
CA SER A 59 -14.92 -7.90 -7.19
C SER A 59 -15.06 -6.95 -6.00
N LYS A 60 -16.02 -6.03 -6.05
CA LYS A 60 -16.25 -5.08 -4.95
C LYS A 60 -16.61 -5.82 -3.66
N PHE A 61 -17.59 -6.73 -3.74
CA PHE A 61 -18.05 -7.50 -2.58
C PHE A 61 -16.92 -8.29 -1.91
N LEU A 62 -16.11 -9.00 -2.69
CA LEU A 62 -15.00 -9.80 -2.14
C LEU A 62 -13.89 -8.93 -1.57
N LEU A 63 -13.54 -7.82 -2.21
CA LEU A 63 -12.54 -6.89 -1.70
C LEU A 63 -12.98 -6.27 -0.37
N GLU A 64 -14.23 -5.80 -0.27
CA GLU A 64 -14.79 -5.24 0.97
C GLU A 64 -14.73 -6.27 2.11
N TYR A 65 -15.16 -7.51 1.85
CA TYR A 65 -15.07 -8.60 2.82
C TYR A 65 -13.64 -8.86 3.30
N LEU A 66 -12.68 -8.91 2.38
CA LEU A 66 -11.27 -9.17 2.71
C LEU A 66 -10.65 -8.00 3.48
N TRP A 67 -10.98 -6.76 3.12
CA TRP A 67 -10.50 -5.57 3.83
C TRP A 67 -11.07 -5.50 5.25
N GLU A 68 -12.36 -5.78 5.45
CA GLU A 68 -12.97 -5.89 6.77
C GLU A 68 -12.28 -6.96 7.63
N HIS A 69 -11.91 -8.10 7.04
CA HIS A 69 -11.15 -9.13 7.73
C HIS A 69 -9.75 -8.63 8.16
N CYS A 70 -9.02 -7.96 7.27
CA CYS A 70 -7.66 -7.46 7.53
C CYS A 70 -7.60 -6.44 8.68
N ILE A 71 -8.67 -5.68 8.92
CA ILE A 71 -8.70 -4.61 9.93
C ILE A 71 -9.33 -5.04 11.26
N ARG A 72 -9.54 -6.34 11.48
CA ARG A 72 -10.01 -6.84 12.77
C ARG A 72 -8.98 -6.52 13.88
N PRO A 73 -9.42 -6.06 15.07
CA PRO A 73 -8.50 -5.59 16.11
C PRO A 73 -7.41 -6.58 16.53
N GLU A 74 -7.68 -7.88 16.49
CA GLU A 74 -6.73 -8.96 16.79
C GLU A 74 -5.53 -9.03 15.83
N PHE A 75 -5.60 -8.39 14.67
CA PHE A 75 -4.50 -8.30 13.70
C PHE A 75 -3.78 -6.94 13.75
N ILE A 76 -4.20 -6.02 14.61
CA ILE A 76 -3.73 -4.64 14.63
C ILE A 76 -2.87 -4.38 15.87
N VAL A 77 -1.71 -3.77 15.64
CA VAL A 77 -0.95 -3.06 16.66
C VAL A 77 -1.09 -1.56 16.44
N ARG A 78 -1.33 -0.80 17.52
CA ARG A 78 -1.32 0.68 17.49
C ARG A 78 -0.06 1.20 18.18
N PHE A 79 0.74 1.95 17.44
CA PHE A 79 2.00 2.51 17.94
C PHE A 79 1.83 3.99 18.29
N ARG A 80 2.20 4.38 19.52
CA ARG A 80 2.23 5.77 19.95
C ARG A 80 3.66 6.30 19.85
N TRP A 81 3.88 7.18 18.88
CA TRP A 81 5.17 7.82 18.66
C TRP A 81 5.60 8.67 19.86
N LYS A 82 6.91 8.68 20.10
CA LYS A 82 7.63 9.62 20.96
C LYS A 82 8.88 10.07 20.23
N GLU A 83 9.48 11.16 20.69
CA GLU A 83 10.79 11.60 20.20
C GLU A 83 11.80 10.45 20.23
N GLY A 84 12.57 10.30 19.13
CA GLY A 84 13.55 9.23 18.95
C GLY A 84 12.97 7.83 18.68
N SER A 85 11.65 7.67 18.59
CA SER A 85 11.05 6.39 18.23
C SER A 85 11.35 6.02 16.78
N ILE A 86 11.60 4.73 16.52
CA ILE A 86 11.74 4.17 15.18
C ILE A 86 10.77 2.99 15.07
N ALA A 87 10.00 2.99 13.99
CA ALA A 87 9.24 1.82 13.57
C ALA A 87 9.89 1.23 12.32
N PHE A 88 10.10 -0.08 12.34
CA PHE A 88 10.56 -0.84 11.18
C PHE A 88 9.63 -2.02 10.98
N TRP A 89 9.09 -2.15 9.78
CA TRP A 89 8.08 -3.16 9.45
C TRP A 89 8.34 -3.79 8.09
N ASP A 90 7.83 -5.00 7.90
CA ASP A 90 7.90 -5.72 6.63
C ASP A 90 6.68 -5.38 5.76
N ASN A 91 6.90 -4.61 4.68
CA ASN A 91 5.84 -4.24 3.74
C ASN A 91 5.24 -5.43 2.97
N ARG A 92 5.90 -6.60 2.97
CA ARG A 92 5.40 -7.80 2.26
C ARG A 92 4.26 -8.47 3.01
N THR A 93 4.16 -8.24 4.33
CA THR A 93 3.22 -8.95 5.22
C THR A 93 2.28 -8.02 5.98
N THR A 94 2.46 -6.70 5.87
CA THR A 94 1.73 -5.73 6.69
C THR A 94 1.05 -4.65 5.86
N GLN A 95 -0.05 -4.13 6.41
CA GLN A 95 -0.64 -2.85 6.02
C GLN A 95 -0.52 -1.90 7.20
N HIS A 96 -0.42 -0.61 6.92
CA HIS A 96 -0.37 0.41 7.96
C HIS A 96 -1.23 1.60 7.57
N GLN A 97 -1.75 2.28 8.59
CA GLN A 97 -2.58 3.45 8.42
C GLN A 97 -2.02 4.60 9.24
N ALA A 98 -1.73 5.72 8.57
CA ALA A 98 -1.45 6.97 9.25
C ALA A 98 -2.76 7.48 9.88
N VAL A 99 -2.72 7.70 11.20
CA VAL A 99 -3.85 8.30 11.93
C VAL A 99 -3.93 9.78 11.56
N ARG A 100 -5.14 10.28 11.35
CA ARG A 100 -5.41 11.65 10.88
C ARG A 100 -5.76 12.63 12.00
N ASP A 101 -5.79 12.17 13.25
CA ASP A 101 -6.05 13.00 14.43
C ASP A 101 -5.02 14.12 14.61
N VAL A 102 -3.83 14.01 14.00
CA VAL A 102 -2.85 15.10 13.95
C VAL A 102 -3.43 16.42 13.41
N PHE A 103 -4.35 16.36 12.43
CA PHE A 103 -4.93 17.57 11.83
C PHE A 103 -5.90 18.30 12.76
N ASP A 104 -6.30 17.66 13.86
CA ASP A 104 -7.16 18.23 14.89
C ASP A 104 -6.35 18.78 16.08
N THR A 105 -5.02 18.96 15.91
CA THR A 105 -4.11 19.43 16.96
C THR A 105 -3.17 20.51 16.47
N GLU A 106 -2.71 21.35 17.39
CA GLU A 106 -1.71 22.41 17.13
C GLU A 106 -0.25 21.89 17.16
N PHE A 107 -0.04 20.57 17.25
CA PHE A 107 1.29 20.00 17.39
C PHE A 107 1.94 19.71 16.04
N ASP A 108 3.17 20.18 15.86
CA ASP A 108 3.99 19.83 14.70
C ASP A 108 4.33 18.33 14.69
N ARG A 109 4.33 17.73 13.50
CA ARG A 109 4.57 16.30 13.29
C ARG A 109 5.44 16.08 12.05
N GLU A 110 6.69 15.68 12.28
CA GLU A 110 7.68 15.40 11.23
C GLU A 110 8.18 13.94 11.31
N PHE A 111 8.36 13.30 10.16
CA PHE A 111 9.03 11.99 10.05
C PHE A 111 9.94 11.94 8.84
N TYR A 112 10.97 11.12 8.98
CA TYR A 112 11.84 10.70 7.89
C TYR A 112 11.61 9.21 7.64
N ARG A 113 11.51 8.82 6.36
CA ARG A 113 11.28 7.43 5.97
C ARG A 113 12.32 6.97 4.98
N VAL A 114 12.92 5.82 5.26
CA VAL A 114 13.74 5.05 4.31
C VAL A 114 12.95 3.79 3.94
N THR A 115 12.97 3.40 2.67
CA THR A 115 12.33 2.17 2.18
C THR A 115 13.37 1.32 1.49
N LEU A 116 13.37 0.02 1.79
CA LEU A 116 14.23 -0.95 1.12
C LEU A 116 13.53 -1.49 -0.13
N ASN A 117 14.29 -1.70 -1.20
CA ASN A 117 13.77 -2.28 -2.44
C ASN A 117 13.32 -3.72 -2.19
N GLY A 118 12.09 -4.03 -2.60
CA GLY A 118 11.54 -5.38 -2.56
C GLY A 118 11.76 -6.16 -3.86
N THR A 119 11.36 -7.43 -3.85
CA THR A 119 11.28 -8.28 -5.04
C THR A 119 9.86 -8.28 -5.61
N ILE A 120 9.70 -8.75 -6.85
CA ILE A 120 8.38 -8.93 -7.47
C ILE A 120 7.58 -9.98 -6.69
N PRO A 121 6.34 -9.70 -6.24
CA PRO A 121 5.55 -10.68 -5.51
C PRO A 121 5.19 -11.90 -6.35
N VAL A 122 5.25 -13.08 -5.73
CA VAL A 122 4.95 -14.39 -6.33
C VAL A 122 3.69 -14.97 -5.67
N GLY A 123 2.77 -15.46 -6.49
CA GLY A 123 1.55 -16.11 -6.04
C GLY A 123 1.77 -17.54 -5.56
N VAL A 124 0.77 -18.10 -4.88
CA VAL A 124 0.78 -19.51 -4.46
C VAL A 124 0.85 -20.51 -5.63
N ASP A 125 0.50 -20.07 -6.84
CA ASP A 125 0.60 -20.80 -8.10
C ASP A 125 1.95 -20.58 -8.82
N GLY A 126 2.90 -19.89 -8.19
CA GLY A 126 4.21 -19.56 -8.74
C GLY A 126 4.21 -18.40 -9.74
N ARG A 127 3.05 -17.78 -10.02
CA ARG A 127 2.98 -16.66 -10.98
C ARG A 127 3.54 -15.38 -10.36
N LEU A 128 4.39 -14.70 -11.11
CA LEU A 128 4.87 -13.37 -10.78
C LEU A 128 3.78 -12.32 -11.05
N SER A 129 3.86 -11.22 -10.31
CA SER A 129 3.08 -10.02 -10.61
C SER A 129 3.41 -9.48 -12.01
N LYS A 130 2.42 -8.90 -12.68
CA LYS A 130 2.54 -8.41 -14.05
C LYS A 130 2.34 -6.90 -14.09
N LYS A 131 3.34 -6.18 -14.60
CA LYS A 131 3.24 -4.76 -14.93
C LYS A 131 2.29 -4.56 -16.11
N LEU A 132 1.32 -3.64 -15.98
CA LEU A 132 0.39 -3.28 -17.05
C LEU A 132 0.79 -1.96 -17.71
N SER A 133 1.12 -0.95 -16.90
CA SER A 133 1.47 0.39 -17.38
C SER A 133 2.35 1.12 -16.37
N GLY A 134 2.98 2.20 -16.85
CA GLY A 134 3.81 3.13 -16.08
C GLY A 134 5.15 2.57 -15.63
N ASP A 135 6.21 3.36 -15.63
CA ASP A 135 7.52 2.92 -15.16
C ASP A 135 7.64 3.03 -13.64
N SER A 136 8.23 2.01 -13.02
CA SER A 136 8.62 2.11 -11.62
C SER A 136 9.60 3.27 -11.48
N ILE A 137 9.30 4.20 -10.57
CA ILE A 137 10.22 5.26 -10.20
C ILE A 137 11.49 4.55 -9.71
N LYS A 138 12.60 4.71 -10.45
CA LYS A 138 13.89 4.19 -10.00
C LYS A 138 14.27 4.98 -8.76
N ALA A 139 14.63 4.28 -7.69
CA ALA A 139 15.28 4.93 -6.56
C ALA A 139 16.54 5.65 -7.07
N ILE A 140 16.65 6.94 -6.77
CA ILE A 140 17.86 7.74 -7.02
C ILE A 140 18.89 7.36 -5.96
#